data_AF-A0A1A9R2V8-F1
#
_entry.id   AF-A0A1A9R2V8-F1
#
_cell.length_a   1.000
_cell.length_b   1.000
_cell.length_c   1.000
_cell.angle_alpha   90.00
_cell.angle_beta   90.00
_cell.angle_gamma   90.00
#
_symmetry.space_group_name_H-M   'P 1'
#
loop_
_entity.id
_entity.type
_entity.pdbx_description
1 polymer ?
#
loop_
_entity_poly.entity_id
_entity_poly.type
_entity_poly.pdbx_seq_one_letter_code
_entity_poly.pdbx_strand_id
1 'polypeptide(L)'
;MERRSPETALIPALQLLSYLIIALGALFMAFKAGSLPASRWEPMSAGTFPQIIFFSIAILCGMAIIFEFSKHGLPRTSFYIAWKKLIALKSVIINLVLFTVYMTAMPLAGFIISTFAYLLTTQLYLAPWKSTTVVIAIFVAILFSAGPYYLFSEAFNIYLPRAQW
;
A
#
# COMPACT_ATOMS: atom_id res chain seq x y z
N MET A 1 -11.82 36.96 -13.99
CA MET A 1 -11.47 35.52 -14.01
C MET A 1 -10.04 35.38 -13.56
N GLU A 2 -9.83 35.15 -12.26
CA GLU A 2 -8.50 35.06 -11.66
C GLU A 2 -7.84 33.76 -12.14
N ARG A 3 -6.73 33.87 -12.91
CA ARG A 3 -5.93 32.71 -13.33
C ARG A 3 -5.33 32.10 -12.05
N ARG A 4 -6.01 31.09 -11.48
CA ARG A 4 -5.40 30.24 -10.45
C ARG A 4 -4.07 29.74 -10.99
N SER A 5 -2.99 29.97 -10.24
CA SER A 5 -1.66 29.49 -10.60
C SER A 5 -1.72 27.97 -10.87
N PRO A 6 -0.98 27.46 -11.87
CA PRO A 6 -1.04 26.05 -12.23
C PRO A 6 -0.61 25.12 -11.07
N GLU A 7 0.10 25.65 -10.06
CA GLU A 7 0.43 24.94 -8.82
C GLU A 7 -0.78 24.79 -7.88
N THR A 8 -1.67 25.78 -7.84
CA THR A 8 -2.89 25.75 -7.01
C THR A 8 -3.93 24.76 -7.55
N ALA A 9 -3.91 24.49 -8.85
CA ALA A 9 -4.77 23.49 -9.50
C ALA A 9 -4.26 22.04 -9.36
N LEU A 10 -3.01 21.84 -8.92
CA LEU A 10 -2.41 20.50 -8.83
C LEU A 10 -2.95 19.69 -7.65
N ILE A 11 -3.19 20.33 -6.51
CA ILE A 11 -3.69 19.67 -5.29
C ILE A 11 -5.07 19.01 -5.53
N PRO A 12 -6.10 19.71 -6.02
CA PRO A 12 -7.41 19.10 -6.26
C PRO A 12 -7.34 18.02 -7.35
N ALA A 13 -6.48 18.18 -8.36
CA ALA A 13 -6.26 17.15 -9.39
C ALA A 13 -5.69 15.85 -8.79
N LEU A 14 -4.68 15.97 -7.92
CA LEU A 14 -4.07 14.82 -7.25
C LEU A 14 -5.05 14.16 -6.26
N GLN A 15 -5.89 14.94 -5.58
CA GLN A 15 -6.93 14.41 -4.69
C GLN A 15 -7.99 13.63 -5.47
N LEU A 16 -8.51 14.18 -6.57
CA LEU A 16 -9.45 13.49 -7.45
C LEU A 16 -8.85 12.19 -8.01
N LEU A 17 -7.60 12.25 -8.49
CA LEU A 17 -6.89 11.06 -8.95
C LEU A 17 -6.73 10.02 -7.85
N SER A 18 -6.42 10.44 -6.62
CA SER A 18 -6.29 9.55 -5.46
C SER A 18 -7.61 8.87 -5.13
N TYR A 19 -8.71 9.63 -5.06
CA TYR A 19 -10.04 9.06 -4.83
C TYR A 19 -10.44 8.08 -5.93
N LEU A 20 -10.11 8.37 -7.18
CA LEU A 20 -10.39 7.50 -8.31
C LEU A 20 -9.60 6.18 -8.22
N ILE A 21 -8.29 6.25 -7.94
CA ILE A 21 -7.44 5.07 -7.77
C ILE A 21 -7.91 4.23 -6.58
N ILE A 22 -8.21 4.86 -5.45
CA ILE A 22 -8.70 4.17 -4.24
C ILE A 22 -10.07 3.53 -4.50
N ALA A 23 -11.00 4.23 -5.16
CA ALA A 23 -12.31 3.68 -5.50
C ALA A 23 -12.21 2.46 -6.42
N LEU A 24 -11.39 2.56 -7.48
CA LEU A 24 -11.16 1.44 -8.40
C LEU A 24 -10.48 0.26 -7.71
N GLY A 25 -9.47 0.53 -6.87
CA GLY A 25 -8.78 -0.49 -6.08
C GLY A 25 -9.72 -1.17 -5.08
N ALA A 26 -10.57 -0.40 -4.40
CA ALA A 26 -11.56 -0.92 -3.48
C ALA A 26 -12.61 -1.78 -4.21
N LEU A 27 -13.14 -1.32 -5.35
CA LEU A 27 -14.05 -2.12 -6.16
C LEU A 27 -13.40 -3.43 -6.60
N PHE A 28 -12.17 -3.38 -7.14
CA PHE A 28 -11.43 -4.57 -7.52
C PHE A 28 -11.25 -5.55 -6.35
N MET A 29 -10.88 -5.04 -5.16
CA MET A 29 -10.74 -5.86 -3.96
C MET A 29 -12.07 -6.43 -3.45
N ALA A 30 -13.18 -5.69 -3.56
CA ALA A 30 -14.51 -6.19 -3.24
C ALA A 30 -14.89 -7.37 -4.15
N PHE A 31 -14.60 -7.29 -5.45
CA PHE A 31 -14.80 -8.40 -6.37
C PHE A 31 -13.91 -9.60 -6.03
N LYS A 32 -12.63 -9.39 -5.73
CA LYS A 32 -11.72 -10.47 -5.33
C LYS A 32 -12.14 -11.11 -4.00
N ALA A 33 -12.59 -10.33 -3.04
CA ALA A 33 -13.11 -10.84 -1.77
C ALA A 33 -14.33 -11.75 -1.98
N GLY A 34 -15.18 -11.44 -2.96
CA GLY A 34 -16.33 -12.30 -3.32
C GLY A 34 -15.97 -13.65 -3.92
N SER A 35 -14.73 -13.81 -4.42
CA SER A 35 -14.23 -15.08 -4.94
C SER A 35 -13.70 -16.01 -3.85
N LEU A 36 -13.67 -15.57 -2.59
CA LEU A 36 -13.24 -16.41 -1.48
C LEU A 36 -14.28 -17.51 -1.21
N PRO A 37 -13.83 -18.76 -0.94
CA PRO A 37 -14.73 -19.86 -0.70
C PRO A 37 -15.62 -19.57 0.52
N ALA A 38 -16.93 -19.75 0.34
CA ALA A 38 -17.88 -19.57 1.42
C ALA A 38 -17.66 -20.66 2.49
N SER A 39 -17.43 -20.23 3.73
CA SER A 39 -17.41 -21.11 4.88
C SER A 39 -18.79 -21.74 5.04
N ARG A 40 -18.85 -23.07 5.12
CA ARG A 40 -20.10 -23.82 5.37
C ARG A 40 -20.58 -23.71 6.81
N TRP A 41 -19.75 -23.16 7.69
CA TRP A 41 -19.94 -23.18 9.15
C TRP A 41 -20.27 -21.81 9.73
N GLU A 42 -20.18 -20.74 8.92
CA GLU A 42 -20.44 -19.37 9.36
C GLU A 42 -21.58 -18.74 8.54
N PRO A 43 -22.52 -18.01 9.18
CA PRO A 43 -23.63 -17.35 8.49
C PRO A 43 -23.17 -16.30 7.48
N MET A 44 -22.00 -15.69 7.69
CA MET A 44 -21.34 -14.79 6.75
C MET A 44 -20.10 -15.45 6.18
N SER A 45 -19.94 -15.36 4.86
CA SER A 45 -18.70 -15.81 4.21
C SER A 45 -17.52 -14.93 4.65
N ALA A 46 -16.31 -15.50 4.67
CA ALA A 46 -15.08 -14.77 4.95
C ALA A 46 -14.87 -13.54 4.03
N GLY A 47 -15.49 -13.54 2.85
CA GLY A 47 -15.46 -12.42 1.91
C GLY A 47 -16.49 -11.31 2.18
N THR A 48 -17.58 -11.60 2.91
CA THR A 48 -18.70 -10.66 3.07
C THR A 48 -18.30 -9.40 3.83
N PHE A 49 -17.51 -9.54 4.90
CA PHE A 49 -17.06 -8.39 5.67
C PHE A 49 -16.09 -7.50 4.86
N PRO A 50 -14.99 -8.01 4.25
CA PRO A 50 -14.16 -7.22 3.35
C PRO A 50 -14.94 -6.54 2.22
N GLN A 51 -15.91 -7.22 1.62
CA GLN A 51 -16.78 -6.64 0.60
C GLN A 51 -17.50 -5.40 1.09
N ILE A 52 -18.18 -5.46 2.24
CA ILE A 52 -18.94 -4.32 2.80
C ILE A 52 -18.00 -3.13 3.02
N ILE A 53 -16.81 -3.37 3.56
CA ILE A 53 -15.81 -2.33 3.80
C ILE A 53 -15.34 -1.71 2.49
N PHE A 54 -14.94 -2.53 1.51
CA PHE A 54 -14.48 -2.03 0.22
C PHE A 54 -15.57 -1.32 -0.58
N PHE A 55 -16.81 -1.80 -0.55
CA PHE A 55 -17.95 -1.10 -1.15
C PHE A 55 -18.20 0.25 -0.47
N SER A 56 -18.12 0.30 0.86
CA SER A 56 -18.28 1.54 1.63
C SER A 56 -17.19 2.55 1.28
N ILE A 57 -15.93 2.12 1.17
CA ILE A 57 -14.81 2.96 0.72
C ILE A 57 -15.05 3.48 -0.70
N ALA A 58 -15.51 2.62 -1.62
CA ALA A 58 -15.82 3.02 -2.99
C ALA A 58 -16.94 4.07 -3.05
N ILE A 59 -18.00 3.90 -2.24
CA ILE A 59 -19.10 4.87 -2.13
C ILE A 59 -18.62 6.20 -1.55
N LEU A 60 -17.84 6.17 -0.46
CA LEU A 60 -17.27 7.38 0.16
C LEU A 60 -16.36 8.13 -0.82
N CYS A 61 -15.51 7.41 -1.56
CA CYS A 61 -14.66 8.01 -2.60
C CYS A 61 -15.50 8.57 -3.76
N GLY A 62 -16.55 7.87 -4.19
CA GLY A 62 -17.48 8.35 -5.20
C GLY A 62 -18.17 9.65 -4.80
N MET A 63 -18.66 9.73 -3.55
CA MET A 63 -19.21 10.96 -3.00
C MET A 63 -18.15 12.07 -2.95
N ALA A 64 -16.94 11.76 -2.47
CA ALA A 64 -15.84 12.73 -2.42
C ALA A 64 -15.48 13.28 -3.83
N ILE A 65 -15.49 12.43 -4.86
CA ILE A 65 -15.29 12.85 -6.26
C ILE A 65 -16.39 13.82 -6.69
N ILE A 66 -17.66 13.52 -6.42
CA ILE A 66 -18.80 14.38 -6.79
C ILE A 66 -18.69 15.74 -6.07
N PHE A 67 -18.39 15.74 -4.77
CA PHE A 67 -18.23 16.98 -4.00
C PHE A 67 -17.06 17.83 -4.50
N GLU A 68 -15.90 17.20 -4.76
CA GLU A 68 -14.71 17.90 -5.24
C GLU A 68 -14.94 18.46 -6.65
N PHE A 69 -15.59 17.69 -7.53
CA PHE A 69 -15.95 18.12 -8.88
C PHE A 69 -16.96 19.28 -8.85
N SER A 70 -17.97 19.22 -7.98
CA SER A 70 -18.97 20.28 -7.82
C SER A 70 -18.36 21.59 -7.32
N LYS A 71 -17.39 21.51 -6.40
CA LYS A 71 -16.79 22.68 -5.75
C LYS A 71 -15.62 23.28 -6.56
N HIS A 72 -14.81 22.46 -7.22
CA HIS A 72 -13.57 22.92 -7.88
C HIS A 72 -13.61 22.80 -9.41
N GLY A 73 -14.59 22.10 -10.00
CA GLY A 73 -14.67 21.83 -11.44
C GLY A 73 -13.55 20.92 -11.93
N LEU A 74 -13.39 20.81 -13.26
CA LEU A 74 -12.28 20.06 -13.87
C LEU A 74 -10.95 20.80 -13.62
N PRO A 75 -10.04 20.24 -12.82
CA PRO A 75 -8.77 20.89 -12.57
C PRO A 75 -7.90 20.83 -13.83
N ARG A 76 -7.48 21.99 -14.33
CA ARG A 76 -6.49 22.09 -15.40
C ARG A 76 -5.11 22.26 -14.78
N THR A 77 -4.34 21.17 -14.74
CA THR A 77 -2.94 21.20 -14.28
C THR A 77 -1.97 20.98 -15.44
N SER A 78 -0.73 21.43 -15.26
CA SER A 78 0.35 21.22 -16.24
C SER A 78 1.10 19.95 -15.91
N PHE A 79 1.26 19.07 -16.92
CA PHE A 79 2.00 17.80 -16.79
C PHE A 79 3.41 18.00 -16.24
N TYR A 80 4.08 19.08 -16.61
CA TYR A 80 5.44 19.40 -16.16
C TYR A 80 5.53 19.56 -14.63
N ILE A 81 4.56 20.25 -14.02
CA ILE A 81 4.54 20.50 -12.57
C ILE A 81 4.23 19.20 -11.82
N ALA A 82 3.29 18.41 -12.34
CA ALA A 82 2.98 17.09 -11.80
C ALA A 82 4.20 16.15 -11.84
N TRP A 83 4.91 16.12 -12.96
CA TRP A 83 6.11 15.30 -13.15
C TRP A 83 7.25 15.69 -12.20
N LYS A 84 7.51 17.00 -12.06
CA LYS A 84 8.51 17.50 -11.10
C LYS A 84 8.20 17.07 -9.66
N LYS A 85 6.93 17.11 -9.27
CA LYS A 85 6.48 16.70 -7.93
C LYS A 85 6.57 15.18 -7.73
N LEU A 86 6.30 14.40 -8.78
CA LEU A 86 6.46 12.95 -8.77
C LEU A 86 7.92 12.55 -8.57
N ILE A 87 8.86 13.20 -9.27
CA ILE A 87 10.31 12.96 -9.08
C ILE A 87 10.74 13.33 -7.65
N ALA A 88 10.17 14.37 -7.06
CA ALA A 88 10.46 14.72 -5.67
C ALA A 88 10.03 13.63 -4.67
N LEU A 89 9.04 12.81 -5.03
CA LEU A 89 8.55 11.67 -4.24
C LEU A 89 9.32 10.37 -4.51
N LYS A 90 10.50 10.43 -5.15
CA LYS A 90 11.31 9.24 -5.52
C LYS A 90 11.49 8.23 -4.40
N SER A 91 11.68 8.67 -3.15
CA SER A 91 11.90 7.75 -2.02
C SER A 91 10.65 6.93 -1.70
N VAL A 92 9.46 7.54 -1.82
CA VAL A 92 8.18 6.85 -1.63
C VAL A 92 7.96 5.83 -2.74
N ILE A 93 8.27 6.22 -3.99
CA ILE A 93 8.13 5.34 -5.16
C ILE A 93 9.08 4.13 -5.02
N ILE A 94 10.34 4.36 -4.65
CA ILE A 94 11.33 3.28 -4.46
C ILE A 94 10.90 2.34 -3.33
N ASN A 95 10.41 2.88 -2.21
CA ASN A 95 9.87 2.06 -1.13
C ASN A 95 8.68 1.20 -1.58
N LEU A 96 7.77 1.76 -2.39
CA LEU A 96 6.61 1.03 -2.92
C LEU A 96 7.04 -0.09 -3.88
N VAL A 97 8.07 0.15 -4.70
CA VAL A 97 8.68 -0.88 -5.55
C VAL A 97 9.31 -1.99 -4.70
N LEU A 98 10.11 -1.65 -3.69
CA LEU A 98 10.71 -2.63 -2.77
C LEU A 98 9.63 -3.47 -2.05
N PHE A 99 8.55 -2.82 -1.60
CA PHE A 99 7.42 -3.51 -0.98
C PHE A 99 6.70 -4.44 -1.97
N THR A 100 6.57 -4.03 -3.23
CA THR A 100 5.99 -4.88 -4.27
C THR A 100 6.86 -6.12 -4.53
N VAL A 101 8.18 -5.93 -4.64
CA VAL A 101 9.14 -7.03 -4.79
C VAL A 101 9.10 -7.96 -3.57
N TYR A 102 8.99 -7.42 -2.36
CA TYR A 102 8.80 -8.18 -1.14
C TYR A 102 7.56 -9.09 -1.20
N MET A 103 6.40 -8.52 -1.55
CA MET A 103 5.15 -9.27 -1.63
C MET A 103 5.17 -10.37 -2.70
N THR A 104 5.80 -10.13 -3.85
CA THR A 104 5.90 -11.13 -4.92
C THR A 104 6.97 -12.19 -4.64
N ALA A 105 8.03 -11.85 -3.91
CA ALA A 105 9.08 -12.79 -3.53
C ALA A 105 8.68 -13.68 -2.33
N MET A 106 7.75 -13.23 -1.48
CA MET A 106 7.36 -13.94 -0.25
C MET A 106 6.93 -15.41 -0.47
N PRO A 107 6.14 -15.77 -1.50
CA PRO A 107 5.79 -17.18 -1.73
C PRO A 107 7.00 -18.05 -2.09
N LEU A 108 8.03 -17.48 -2.73
CA LEU A 108 9.21 -18.21 -3.19
C LEU A 108 10.28 -18.30 -2.10
N ALA A 109 10.64 -17.16 -1.50
CA ALA A 109 11.72 -17.04 -0.53
C ALA A 109 11.30 -17.33 0.92
N GLY A 110 9.99 -17.38 1.19
CA GLY A 110 9.44 -17.50 2.54
C GLY A 110 9.48 -16.20 3.33
N PHE A 111 8.72 -16.14 4.42
CA PHE A 111 8.51 -14.92 5.22
C PHE A 111 9.81 -14.34 5.80
N ILE A 112 10.67 -15.17 6.41
CA ILE A 112 11.88 -14.67 7.10
C ILE A 112 12.83 -13.97 6.11
N ILE A 113 13.19 -14.65 5.00
CA ILE A 113 14.17 -14.13 4.04
C ILE A 113 13.64 -12.90 3.33
N SER A 114 12.38 -12.96 2.86
CA SER A 114 11.75 -11.82 2.16
C SER A 114 11.61 -10.60 3.06
N THR A 115 11.16 -10.78 4.31
CA THR A 115 11.01 -9.68 5.28
C THR A 115 12.36 -9.11 5.70
N PHE A 116 13.36 -9.96 5.94
CA PHE A 116 14.70 -9.51 6.28
C PHE A 116 15.31 -8.66 5.15
N ALA A 117 15.26 -9.15 3.91
CA ALA A 117 15.78 -8.43 2.76
C ALA A 117 15.05 -7.10 2.53
N TYR A 118 13.71 -7.09 2.65
CA TYR A 118 12.91 -5.88 2.53
C TYR A 118 13.26 -4.83 3.60
N LEU A 119 13.27 -5.22 4.88
CA LEU A 119 13.56 -4.31 5.98
C LEU A 119 14.98 -3.76 5.88
N LEU A 120 15.96 -4.62 5.65
CA LEU A 120 17.36 -4.21 5.55
C LEU A 120 17.57 -3.23 4.39
N THR A 121 17.10 -3.57 3.18
CA THR A 121 17.28 -2.70 2.01
C THR A 121 16.54 -1.37 2.16
N THR A 122 15.31 -1.39 2.67
CA THR A 122 14.48 -0.20 2.83
C THR A 122 15.04 0.73 3.91
N GLN A 123 15.46 0.19 5.06
CA GLN A 123 16.04 0.98 6.14
C GLN A 123 17.37 1.60 5.72
N LEU A 124 18.24 0.86 5.04
CA LEU A 124 19.52 1.40 4.54
C LEU A 124 19.32 2.43 3.43
N TYR A 125 18.25 2.32 2.65
CA TYR A 125 17.91 3.29 1.63
C TYR A 125 17.34 4.60 2.22
N LEU A 126 16.47 4.50 3.22
CA LEU A 126 15.79 5.67 3.82
C LEU A 126 16.60 6.35 4.92
N ALA A 127 17.44 5.63 5.63
CA ALA A 127 18.20 6.14 6.77
C ALA A 127 19.60 6.64 6.34
N PRO A 128 20.20 7.59 7.08
CA PRO A 128 21.55 8.05 6.78
C PRO A 128 22.58 6.94 7.04
N TRP A 129 23.58 6.85 6.16
CA TRP A 129 24.68 5.89 6.21
C TRP A 129 25.65 6.22 7.36
N LYS A 130 25.26 5.83 8.58
CA LYS A 130 26.11 5.86 9.78
C LYS A 130 26.24 4.42 10.31
N SER A 131 27.41 4.06 10.84
CA SER A 131 27.66 2.70 11.33
C SER A 131 26.64 2.25 12.38
N THR A 132 26.24 3.16 13.28
CA THR A 132 25.18 2.90 14.27
C THR A 132 23.84 2.58 13.61
N THR A 133 23.47 3.33 12.56
CA THR A 133 22.23 3.09 11.80
C THR A 133 22.23 1.72 11.13
N VAL A 134 23.37 1.32 10.56
CA VAL A 134 23.50 0.00 9.90
C VAL A 134 23.31 -1.12 10.92
N VAL A 135 23.94 -1.01 12.09
CA VAL A 135 23.79 -2.01 13.17
C VAL A 135 22.33 -2.08 13.64
N ILE A 136 21.68 -0.94 13.85
CA ILE A 136 20.26 -0.90 14.22
C ILE A 136 19.40 -1.51 13.11
N ALA A 137 19.66 -1.20 11.84
CA ALA A 137 18.90 -1.74 10.71
C ALA A 137 19.03 -3.26 10.62
N ILE A 138 20.23 -3.82 10.78
CA ILE A 138 20.45 -5.27 10.82
C ILE A 138 19.69 -5.89 11.99
N PHE A 139 19.81 -5.31 13.19
CA PHE A 139 19.13 -5.83 14.37
C PHE A 139 17.59 -5.81 14.21
N VAL A 140 17.04 -4.70 13.73
CA VAL A 140 15.61 -4.56 13.46
C VAL A 140 15.17 -5.55 12.38
N ALA A 141 15.93 -5.69 11.28
CA ALA A 141 15.60 -6.64 10.23
C ALA A 141 15.55 -8.07 10.76
N ILE A 142 16.53 -8.51 11.56
CA ILE A 142 16.54 -9.86 12.18
C ILE A 142 15.35 -10.02 13.13
N LEU A 143 15.15 -9.05 14.02
CA LEU A 143 14.12 -9.11 15.05
C LEU A 143 12.72 -9.18 14.44
N PHE A 144 12.45 -8.36 13.42
CA PHE A 144 11.13 -8.30 12.76
C PHE A 144 10.95 -9.32 11.64
N SER A 145 12.00 -9.98 11.15
CA SER A 145 11.86 -11.14 10.27
C SER A 145 11.64 -12.44 11.05
N ALA A 146 12.41 -12.68 12.10
CA ALA A 146 12.36 -13.93 12.87
C ALA A 146 11.33 -13.87 14.01
N GLY A 147 11.22 -12.73 14.70
CA GLY A 147 10.33 -12.58 15.86
C GLY A 147 8.87 -12.88 15.55
N PRO A 148 8.24 -12.18 14.58
CA PRO A 148 6.89 -12.51 14.14
C PRO A 148 6.79 -13.95 13.64
N TYR A 149 7.79 -14.45 12.91
CA TYR A 149 7.75 -15.83 12.39
C TYR A 149 7.55 -16.86 13.50
N TYR A 150 8.42 -16.84 14.51
CA TYR A 150 8.34 -17.78 15.62
C TYR A 150 7.16 -17.50 16.56
N LEU A 151 6.78 -16.24 16.73
CA LEU A 151 5.58 -15.90 17.50
C LEU A 151 4.33 -16.53 16.87
N PHE A 152 4.17 -16.40 15.54
CA PHE A 152 3.03 -16.99 14.84
C PHE A 152 3.11 -18.52 14.75
N SER A 153 4.29 -19.09 14.48
CA SER A 153 4.43 -20.54 14.38
C SER A 153 4.25 -21.24 15.72
N GLU A 154 4.90 -20.76 16.78
CA GLU A 154 4.94 -21.45 18.07
C GLU A 154 3.79 -21.04 19.00
N ALA A 155 3.52 -19.74 19.12
CA ALA A 155 2.51 -19.27 20.07
C ALA A 155 1.08 -19.39 19.50
N PHE A 156 0.91 -19.09 18.20
CA PHE A 156 -0.40 -19.10 17.56
C PHE A 156 -0.68 -20.34 16.71
N ASN A 157 0.32 -21.21 16.46
CA ASN A 157 0.20 -22.36 15.54
C ASN A 157 -0.29 -21.94 14.13
N ILE A 158 0.04 -20.71 13.71
CA ILE A 158 -0.30 -20.15 12.39
C ILE A 158 0.97 -20.17 11.54
N TYR A 159 0.95 -20.96 10.47
CA TYR A 159 2.08 -21.05 9.55
C TYR A 159 2.11 -19.87 8.58
N LEU A 160 3.20 -19.10 8.63
CA LEU A 160 3.53 -18.10 7.62
C LEU A 160 4.14 -18.78 6.38
N PRO A 161 4.12 -18.10 5.21
CA PRO A 161 4.66 -18.65 3.97
C PRO A 161 6.07 -19.18 4.15
N ARG A 162 6.23 -20.49 3.90
CA ARG A 162 7.53 -21.15 3.83
C ARG A 162 8.03 -21.09 2.40
N ALA A 163 9.35 -21.08 2.27
CA ALA A 163 9.97 -21.06 0.95
C ALA A 163 9.65 -22.35 0.19
N GLN A 164 9.42 -22.24 -1.12
CA GLN A 164 8.89 -23.33 -1.97
C GLN A 164 9.99 -24.23 -2.57
N TRP A 165 11.10 -24.39 -1.86
CA TRP A 165 12.30 -25.11 -2.27
C TRP A 165 12.84 -25.98 -1.13
#